data_AF-A0A1B7YG14-F1
#
_entry.id   AF-A0A1B7YG14-F1
#
_cell.length_a   1.000
_cell.length_b   1.000
_cell.length_c   1.000
_cell.angle_alpha   90.00
_cell.angle_beta   90.00
_cell.angle_gamma   90.00
#
_symmetry.space_group_name_H-M   'P 1'
#
loop_
_entity.id
_entity.type
_entity.pdbx_description
1 polymer ?
#
loop_
_entity_poly.entity_id
_entity_poly.type
_entity_poly.pdbx_seq_one_letter_code
_entity_poly.pdbx_strand_id
1 'polypeptide(L)'
;MTGVSTDINVTYLNPGGKPGDIMTGTAICDKMGRTLAYTTVTFFNKKGELAARGSHTKYIAKTWETEDFVAPDEYVAEEEK
;
A
#
# COMPACT_ATOMS: atom_id res chain seq x y z
N MET A 1 -2.95 -3.59 16.04
CA MET A 1 -1.48 -3.39 15.98
C MET A 1 -1.07 -3.55 14.54
N THR A 2 -0.23 -2.69 13.98
CA THR A 2 0.20 -2.80 12.58
C THR A 2 1.44 -3.69 12.46
N GLY A 3 1.57 -4.39 11.33
CA GLY A 3 2.71 -5.27 11.09
C GLY A 3 4.00 -4.47 10.90
N VAL A 4 5.13 -5.01 11.37
CA VAL A 4 6.44 -4.36 11.21
C VAL A 4 7.04 -4.73 9.86
N SER A 5 7.71 -3.78 9.21
CA SER A 5 8.37 -4.00 7.92
C SER A 5 9.62 -4.83 8.10
N THR A 6 9.74 -5.93 7.35
CA THR A 6 10.95 -6.77 7.35
C THR A 6 11.75 -6.65 6.06
N ASP A 7 11.09 -6.28 4.96
CA ASP A 7 11.72 -6.02 3.68
C ASP A 7 10.86 -5.07 2.85
N ILE A 8 11.48 -4.09 2.18
CA ILE A 8 10.81 -3.15 1.27
C ILE A 8 11.72 -2.93 0.07
N ASN A 9 11.16 -3.06 -1.13
CA ASN A 9 11.80 -2.55 -2.34
C ASN A 9 10.84 -1.63 -3.10
N VAL A 10 11.42 -0.61 -3.72
CA VAL A 10 10.69 0.36 -4.55
C VAL A 10 11.55 0.69 -5.77
N THR A 11 10.91 0.70 -6.94
CA THR A 11 11.48 1.18 -8.19
C THR A 11 10.66 2.38 -8.65
N TYR A 12 11.35 3.50 -8.89
CA TYR A 12 10.76 4.72 -9.43
C TYR A 12 11.00 4.78 -10.94
N LEU A 13 9.93 4.93 -11.71
CA LEU A 13 9.94 4.84 -13.17
C LEU A 13 9.61 6.18 -13.82
N ASN A 14 8.64 6.92 -13.26
CA ASN A 14 8.22 8.23 -13.76
C ASN A 14 8.01 9.21 -12.60
N PRO A 15 8.04 10.54 -12.85
CA PRO A 15 7.69 11.53 -11.84
C PRO A 15 6.26 11.32 -11.31
N GLY A 16 6.09 11.42 -9.99
CA GLY A 16 4.77 11.32 -9.34
C GLY A 16 3.83 12.49 -9.65
N GLY A 17 4.38 13.66 -9.96
CA GLY A 17 3.61 14.86 -10.26
C GLY A 17 4.15 16.09 -9.52
N LYS A 18 3.30 17.09 -9.32
CA LYS A 18 3.56 18.27 -8.49
C LYS A 18 2.75 18.20 -7.20
N PRO A 19 3.13 18.94 -6.14
CA PRO A 19 2.27 19.08 -4.96
C PRO A 19 0.84 19.48 -5.35
N GLY A 20 -0.15 18.79 -4.78
CA GLY A 20 -1.57 18.95 -5.12
C GLY A 20 -2.08 18.03 -6.23
N ASP A 21 -1.19 17.36 -6.98
CA ASP A 21 -1.61 16.31 -7.91
C ASP A 21 -2.00 15.04 -7.15
N ILE A 22 -3.11 14.41 -7.56
CA ILE A 22 -3.56 13.13 -7.00
C ILE A 22 -2.80 12.00 -7.70
N MET A 23 -2.26 11.09 -6.89
CA MET A 23 -1.70 9.81 -7.35
C MET A 23 -2.60 8.68 -6.90
N THR A 24 -2.73 7.65 -7.73
CA THR A 24 -3.52 6.46 -7.40
C THR A 24 -2.57 5.32 -7.07
N GLY A 25 -2.74 4.71 -5.91
CA GLY A 25 -1.97 3.55 -5.47
C GLY A 25 -2.82 2.30 -5.38
N THR A 26 -2.26 1.15 -5.73
CA THR A 26 -2.88 -0.17 -5.50
C THR A 26 -1.88 -1.05 -4.78
N ALA A 27 -2.32 -1.67 -3.68
CA ALA A 27 -1.55 -2.66 -2.96
C ALA A 27 -2.33 -3.99 -2.97
N ILE A 28 -1.67 -5.06 -3.43
CA ILE A 28 -2.24 -6.41 -3.46
C ILE A 28 -1.47 -7.25 -2.46
N CYS A 29 -2.17 -7.91 -1.54
CA CYS A 29 -1.57 -8.91 -0.67
C CYS A 29 -1.46 -10.24 -1.43
N ASP A 30 -0.31 -10.49 -2.04
CA ASP A 30 -0.05 -11.68 -2.85
C ASP A 30 -0.08 -12.96 -2.02
N LYS A 31 0.41 -12.89 -0.78
CA LYS A 31 0.44 -14.04 0.13
C LYS A 31 0.43 -13.60 1.58
N MET A 32 -0.43 -14.24 2.38
CA MET A 32 -0.50 -14.05 3.82
C MET A 32 -0.27 -15.39 4.53
N GLY A 33 0.81 -15.48 5.31
CA GLY A 33 1.09 -16.62 6.19
C GLY A 33 0.78 -16.29 7.64
N ARG A 34 1.15 -17.19 8.57
CA ARG A 34 0.93 -16.94 10.02
C ARG A 34 1.74 -15.75 10.54
N THR A 35 2.97 -15.58 10.06
CA THR A 35 3.90 -14.56 10.59
C THR A 35 4.32 -13.51 9.59
N LEU A 36 4.18 -13.74 8.28
CA LEU A 36 4.59 -12.83 7.23
C LEU A 36 3.47 -12.61 6.20
N ALA A 37 3.32 -11.37 5.75
CA ALA A 37 2.50 -10.99 4.61
C ALA A 37 3.39 -10.36 3.53
N TYR A 38 3.13 -10.71 2.27
CA TYR A 38 3.86 -10.23 1.10
C TYR A 38 2.89 -9.46 0.22
N THR A 39 3.27 -8.24 -0.15
CA THR A 39 2.41 -7.37 -0.96
C THR A 39 3.16 -6.80 -2.15
N THR A 40 2.51 -6.70 -3.29
CA THR A 40 2.96 -5.92 -4.45
C THR A 40 2.22 -4.59 -4.48
N VAL A 41 2.93 -3.50 -4.75
CA VAL A 41 2.38 -2.14 -4.75
C VAL A 41 2.72 -1.44 -6.06
N THR A 42 1.74 -0.73 -6.63
CA THR A 42 1.90 0.13 -7.80
C THR A 42 1.32 1.51 -7.53
N PHE A 43 1.95 2.53 -8.11
CA PHE A 43 1.50 3.92 -8.06
C PHE A 43 1.45 4.51 -9.46
N PHE A 44 0.33 5.14 -9.79
CA PHE A 44 0.12 5.88 -11.03
C PHE A 44 0.03 7.38 -10.74
N ASN A 45 0.65 8.19 -11.59
CA ASN A 45 0.50 9.64 -11.52
C ASN A 45 -0.83 10.10 -12.14
N LYS A 46 -1.14 11.39 -12.04
CA LYS A 46 -2.37 11.98 -12.62
C LYS A 46 -2.53 11.80 -14.14
N LYS A 47 -1.47 11.44 -14.86
CA LYS A 47 -1.52 11.15 -16.30
C LYS A 47 -1.81 9.69 -16.60
N GLY A 48 -1.94 8.84 -15.58
CA GLY A 48 -2.07 7.39 -15.72
C GLY A 48 -0.75 6.67 -16.02
N GLU A 49 0.40 7.33 -15.84
CA GLU A 49 1.70 6.70 -16.03
C GLU A 49 2.13 5.99 -14.74
N LEU A 50 2.72 4.80 -14.86
CA LEU A 50 3.28 4.08 -13.72
C LEU A 50 4.46 4.86 -13.13
N ALA A 51 4.23 5.53 -12.00
CA ALA A 51 5.22 6.37 -11.33
C ALA A 51 6.20 5.53 -10.51
N ALA A 52 5.68 4.57 -9.74
CA ALA A 52 6.48 3.67 -8.94
C ALA A 52 5.83 2.29 -8.83
N ARG A 53 6.66 1.27 -8.60
CA ARG A 53 6.21 -0.06 -8.20
C ARG A 53 7.16 -0.64 -7.18
N GLY A 54 6.71 -1.61 -6.41
CA GLY A 54 7.55 -2.27 -5.41
C GLY A 54 6.87 -3.45 -4.77
N SER A 55 7.55 -4.03 -3.79
CA SER A 55 6.93 -4.98 -2.88
C SER A 55 7.35 -4.72 -1.44
N HIS A 56 6.55 -5.25 -0.53
CA HIS A 56 6.72 -5.08 0.91
C HIS A 56 6.43 -6.39 1.60
N THR A 57 7.34 -6.81 2.47
CA THR A 57 7.13 -7.92 3.39
C THR A 57 6.92 -7.38 4.80
N LYS A 58 5.81 -7.77 5.42
CA LYS A 58 5.40 -7.38 6.77
C LYS A 58 5.42 -8.57 7.71
N TYR A 59 5.94 -8.41 8.92
CA TYR A 59 5.72 -9.35 10.02
C TYR A 59 4.42 -9.03 10.74
N ILE A 60 3.52 -10.03 10.77
CA ILE A 60 2.11 -9.89 11.17
C ILE A 60 1.71 -10.84 12.32
N ALA A 61 2.66 -11.54 12.95
CA ALA A 61 2.31 -12.55 13.97
C ALA A 61 1.52 -11.99 15.16
N LYS A 62 1.74 -10.71 15.51
CA LYS A 62 1.08 -10.03 16.64
C LYS A 62 -0.13 -9.18 16.22
N THR A 63 -0.52 -9.21 14.95
CA THR A 63 -1.57 -8.32 14.44
C THR A 63 -2.93 -9.01 14.29
N TRP A 64 -2.97 -10.34 14.44
CA TRP A 64 -4.20 -11.15 14.36
C TRP A 64 -5.20 -10.87 15.50
N GLU A 65 -4.73 -10.37 16.65
CA GLU A 65 -5.57 -10.18 17.85
C GLU A 65 -6.24 -8.80 17.91
N THR A 66 -6.09 -7.98 16.88
CA THR A 66 -6.64 -6.63 16.83
C THR A 66 -7.63 -6.48 15.69
N GLU A 67 -8.66 -5.66 15.90
CA GLU A 67 -9.63 -5.32 14.85
C GLU A 67 -8.95 -4.84 13.58
N ASP A 68 -9.60 -5.12 12.45
CA ASP A 68 -9.14 -4.70 11.13
C ASP A 68 -8.94 -3.19 11.10
N PHE A 69 -7.89 -2.74 10.42
CA PHE A 69 -7.64 -1.32 10.24
C PHE A 69 -8.74 -0.72 9.36
N VAL A 70 -9.53 0.19 9.93
CA VAL A 70 -10.49 1.02 9.20
C VAL A 70 -9.83 2.37 8.90
N ALA A 71 -9.70 2.72 7.62
CA ALA A 71 -9.21 4.03 7.22
C ALA A 71 -10.19 5.12 7.70
N PRO A 72 -9.70 6.28 8.19
CA PRO A 72 -10.57 7.41 8.50
C PRO A 72 -11.37 7.84 7.27
N ASP A 73 -12.62 8.26 7.48
CA ASP A 73 -13.56 8.65 6.43
C ASP A 73 -13.02 9.70 5.46
N GLU A 74 -12.06 10.53 5.86
CA GLU A 74 -11.47 11.54 4.96
C GLU A 74 -10.56 10.95 3.87
N TYR A 75 -10.14 9.68 4.01
CA TYR A 75 -9.23 8.99 3.09
C TYR A 75 -9.89 7.84 2.30
N VAL A 76 -11.16 7.55 2.57
CA VAL A 76 -11.94 6.56 1.81
C VAL A 76 -12.58 7.28 0.62
N ALA A 77 -12.42 6.75 -0.59
CA ALA A 77 -13.06 7.30 -1.78
C ALA A 77 -14.58 7.36 -1.57
N GLU A 78 -15.27 8.40 -2.05
CA GLU A 78 -16.73 8.55 -1.83
C GLU A 78 -17.53 7.35 -2.36
N GLU A 79 -17.00 6.64 -3.36
CA GLU A 79 -17.59 5.43 -3.93
C GLU A 79 -17.46 4.18 -3.01
N GLU A 80 -16.56 4.22 -2.02
CA GLU A 80 -16.27 3.13 -1.07
C GLU A 80 -16.78 3.40 0.36
N LYS A 81 -17.46 4.55 0.59
CA LYS A 81 -18.21 4.85 1.82
C LYS A 81 -19.61 4.24 1.79
#